data_AF-A0A8T3DD67-F1
#
_entry.id   AF-A0A8T3DD67-F1
#
_cell.length_a   1.000
_cell.length_b   1.000
_cell.length_c   1.000
_cell.angle_alpha   90.00
_cell.angle_beta   90.00
_cell.angle_gamma   90.00
#
_symmetry.space_group_name_H-M   'P 1'
#
loop_
_entity.id
_entity.type
_entity.pdbx_description
1 polymer ?
#
loop_
_entity_poly.entity_id
_entity_poly.type
_entity_poly.pdbx_seq_one_letter_code
_entity_poly.pdbx_strand_id
1 'polypeptide(L)'
;MKMAVPGKQYGLILLKKSATKSTTVARPSVFEEDSDDEISVGESLQKEAAKKKSMKQTRLEMQKALEQDSSVYEYDSVYDDIHKKDERSKPLAHSDNRKPKYISQLLHAVEERKKEQERREERKIQKERETEGEQFKDKEAFVTSAYRQKLLERQAEAEAQRKEAALEAALDVKKQKDLSGFYRHLLSQTVGEDREPAADATPASQRPSPCGPAHSQSDGKAKQDRRPEACSSSHSKRQYRDRSPSCKFAKRSSDQTVSSARERFLARQMARSSSAKTYIEKEED
;
A
#
# COMPACT_ATOMS: atom_id res chain seq x y z
N MET A 1 21.63 -54.60 16.42
CA MET A 1 20.77 -53.95 15.41
C MET A 1 20.59 -52.49 15.80
N LYS A 2 21.07 -51.53 15.01
CA LYS A 2 20.84 -50.09 15.25
C LYS A 2 19.72 -49.65 14.30
N MET A 3 18.58 -49.23 14.84
CA MET A 3 17.46 -48.68 14.06
C MET A 3 17.74 -47.20 13.79
N ALA A 4 17.81 -46.81 12.51
CA ALA A 4 17.99 -45.43 12.08
C ALA A 4 16.67 -44.66 12.19
N VAL A 5 16.69 -43.52 12.89
CA VAL A 5 15.54 -42.62 13.03
C VAL A 5 15.43 -41.77 11.75
N PRO A 6 14.25 -41.68 11.10
CA PRO A 6 14.08 -40.85 9.90
C PRO A 6 14.18 -39.36 10.26
N GLY A 7 15.05 -38.64 9.57
CA GLY A 7 15.26 -37.20 9.77
C GLY A 7 14.03 -36.37 9.41
N LYS A 8 13.75 -35.33 10.21
CA LYS A 8 12.66 -34.39 9.98
C LYS A 8 12.95 -33.55 8.73
N GLN A 9 12.04 -33.58 7.75
CA GLN A 9 12.13 -32.76 6.54
C GLN A 9 11.41 -31.42 6.78
N TYR A 10 12.11 -30.31 6.56
CA TYR A 10 11.56 -28.96 6.63
C TYR A 10 11.55 -28.33 5.23
N GLY A 11 10.40 -27.81 4.80
CA GLY A 11 10.18 -27.22 3.47
C GLY A 11 8.76 -27.48 2.97
N LEU A 12 8.33 -26.78 1.92
CA LEU A 12 7.01 -26.98 1.28
C LEU A 12 7.02 -28.33 0.53
N ILE A 13 6.55 -29.39 1.18
CA ILE A 13 6.48 -30.75 0.61
C ILE A 13 5.24 -30.82 -0.31
N LEU A 14 5.45 -30.73 -1.62
CA LEU A 14 4.39 -30.91 -2.61
C LEU A 14 4.05 -32.40 -2.72
N LEU A 15 2.88 -32.78 -2.22
CA LEU A 15 2.34 -34.12 -2.36
C LEU A 15 2.07 -34.39 -3.85
N LYS A 16 2.82 -35.32 -4.45
CA LYS A 16 2.59 -35.77 -5.82
C LYS A 16 1.21 -36.42 -5.88
N LYS A 17 0.22 -35.67 -6.38
CA LYS A 17 -1.14 -36.12 -6.61
C LYS A 17 -1.10 -37.20 -7.70
N SER A 18 -1.15 -38.47 -7.30
CA SER A 18 -1.47 -39.55 -8.22
C SER A 18 -2.81 -39.25 -8.86
N ALA A 19 -2.88 -39.31 -10.19
CA ALA A 19 -4.10 -39.08 -10.95
C ALA A 19 -5.19 -40.07 -10.51
N THR A 20 -6.08 -39.60 -9.63
CA THR A 20 -7.37 -40.24 -9.38
C THR A 20 -8.17 -40.06 -10.66
N LYS A 21 -8.36 -41.15 -11.41
CA LYS A 21 -9.28 -41.20 -12.55
C LYS A 21 -10.64 -40.73 -12.05
N SER A 22 -11.06 -39.53 -12.43
CA SER A 22 -12.41 -39.05 -12.21
C SER A 22 -13.33 -39.90 -13.09
N THR A 23 -14.02 -40.87 -12.52
CA THR A 23 -15.22 -41.44 -13.12
C THR A 23 -16.23 -40.31 -13.24
N THR A 24 -16.36 -39.76 -14.44
CA THR A 24 -17.42 -38.83 -14.79
C THR A 24 -18.74 -39.56 -14.62
N VAL A 25 -19.53 -39.16 -13.63
CA VAL A 25 -20.92 -39.60 -13.50
C VAL A 25 -21.67 -39.08 -14.72
N ALA A 26 -22.01 -39.96 -15.65
CA ALA A 26 -22.83 -39.61 -16.81
C ALA A 26 -24.18 -39.12 -16.30
N ARG A 27 -24.51 -37.86 -16.60
CA ARG A 27 -25.84 -37.30 -16.36
C ARG A 27 -26.79 -37.98 -17.35
N PRO A 28 -27.92 -38.59 -16.92
CA PRO A 28 -28.89 -39.13 -17.85
C PRO A 28 -29.44 -37.98 -18.70
N SER A 29 -29.11 -37.98 -19.99
CA SER A 29 -29.61 -37.04 -20.98
C SER A 29 -31.05 -37.43 -21.34
N VAL A 30 -32.00 -36.51 -21.15
CA VAL A 30 -33.45 -36.73 -21.40
C VAL A 30 -33.77 -36.75 -22.91
N PHE A 31 -32.82 -36.39 -23.77
CA PHE A 31 -33.04 -36.23 -25.22
C PHE A 31 -32.40 -37.34 -26.08
N GLU A 32 -31.77 -38.35 -25.48
CA GLU A 32 -31.06 -39.43 -26.18
C GLU A 32 -31.83 -40.77 -26.22
N GLU A 33 -33.12 -40.78 -25.88
CA GLU A 33 -33.95 -42.01 -25.85
C GLU A 33 -34.79 -42.23 -27.13
N ASP A 34 -34.42 -41.62 -28.26
CA ASP A 34 -35.08 -41.80 -29.56
C ASP A 34 -34.12 -42.36 -30.63
N SER A 35 -33.20 -43.23 -30.20
CA SER A 35 -32.47 -44.11 -31.12
C SER A 35 -33.35 -45.29 -31.47
N ASP A 36 -33.85 -45.26 -32.70
CA ASP A 36 -34.69 -46.23 -33.43
C ASP A 36 -34.01 -47.60 -33.58
N ASP A 37 -33.81 -48.29 -32.45
CA ASP A 37 -33.61 -49.74 -32.41
C ASP A 37 -34.94 -50.35 -31.98
N GLU A 38 -35.47 -51.29 -32.77
CA GLU A 38 -36.66 -52.08 -32.49
C GLU A 38 -36.56 -52.77 -31.11
N ILE A 39 -36.93 -52.07 -30.02
CA ILE A 39 -36.94 -52.59 -28.65
C ILE A 39 -37.99 -53.70 -28.63
N SER A 40 -37.51 -54.94 -28.67
CA SER A 40 -38.33 -56.13 -28.56
C SER A 40 -39.39 -55.98 -27.47
N VAL A 41 -40.65 -56.31 -27.77
CA VAL A 41 -41.80 -56.23 -26.83
C VAL A 41 -41.50 -56.89 -25.48
N GLY A 42 -40.61 -57.88 -25.44
CA GLY A 42 -40.14 -58.49 -24.20
C GLY A 42 -39.27 -57.57 -23.33
N GLU A 43 -38.42 -56.75 -23.94
CA GLU A 43 -37.55 -55.81 -23.22
C GLU A 43 -38.34 -54.60 -22.69
N SER A 44 -39.34 -54.11 -23.44
CA SER A 44 -40.24 -53.05 -22.97
C SER A 44 -41.09 -53.51 -21.78
N LEU A 45 -41.61 -54.75 -21.79
CA LEU A 45 -42.32 -55.36 -20.66
C LEU A 45 -41.42 -55.56 -19.44
N GLN A 46 -40.15 -55.94 -19.63
CA GLN A 46 -39.17 -56.06 -18.55
C GLN A 46 -38.84 -54.70 -17.92
N LYS A 47 -38.64 -53.66 -18.74
CA LYS A 47 -38.46 -52.27 -18.29
C LYS A 47 -39.69 -51.77 -17.54
N GLU A 48 -40.89 -52.05 -18.01
CA GLU A 48 -42.13 -51.67 -17.32
C GLU A 48 -42.32 -52.42 -15.99
N ALA A 49 -41.96 -53.72 -15.93
CA ALA A 49 -41.96 -54.50 -14.70
C ALA A 49 -40.94 -53.97 -13.68
N ALA A 50 -39.75 -53.56 -14.14
CA ALA A 50 -38.74 -52.90 -13.31
C ALA A 50 -39.23 -51.55 -12.78
N LYS A 51 -39.85 -50.72 -13.63
CA LYS A 51 -40.50 -49.46 -13.23
C LYS A 51 -41.57 -49.72 -12.17
N LYS A 52 -42.47 -50.69 -12.36
CA LYS A 52 -43.50 -51.07 -11.37
C LYS A 52 -42.90 -51.54 -10.04
N LYS A 53 -41.79 -52.29 -10.06
CA LYS A 53 -41.07 -52.69 -8.84
C LYS A 53 -40.46 -51.48 -8.12
N SER A 54 -39.82 -50.58 -8.85
CA SER A 54 -39.25 -49.34 -8.27
C SER A 54 -40.33 -48.46 -7.65
N MET A 55 -41.46 -48.25 -8.32
CA MET A 55 -42.60 -47.48 -7.80
C MET A 55 -43.17 -48.09 -6.51
N LYS A 56 -43.22 -49.43 -6.42
CA LYS A 56 -43.64 -50.12 -5.19
C LYS A 56 -42.63 -49.91 -4.05
N GLN A 57 -41.34 -49.98 -4.34
CA GLN A 57 -40.28 -49.72 -3.36
C GLN A 57 -40.37 -48.27 -2.85
N THR A 58 -40.47 -47.28 -3.74
CA THR A 58 -40.64 -45.87 -3.36
C THR A 58 -41.90 -45.64 -2.53
N ARG A 59 -43.01 -46.32 -2.86
CA ARG A 59 -44.25 -46.21 -2.06
C ARG A 59 -44.08 -46.79 -0.65
N LEU A 60 -43.41 -47.93 -0.51
CA LEU A 60 -43.11 -48.52 0.80
C LEU A 60 -42.17 -47.64 1.62
N GLU A 61 -41.17 -47.04 0.98
CA GLU A 61 -40.25 -46.09 1.63
C GLU A 61 -40.96 -44.82 2.08
N MET A 62 -41.85 -44.27 1.26
CA MET A 62 -42.67 -43.11 1.61
C MET A 62 -43.60 -43.44 2.80
N GLN A 63 -44.26 -44.61 2.79
CA GLN A 63 -45.09 -45.05 3.91
C GLN A 63 -44.25 -45.22 5.19
N LYS A 64 -43.09 -45.86 5.09
CA LYS A 64 -42.17 -46.02 6.21
C LYS A 64 -41.68 -44.67 6.77
N ALA A 65 -41.42 -43.69 5.90
CA ALA A 65 -41.04 -42.35 6.31
C ALA A 65 -42.18 -41.64 7.07
N LEU A 66 -43.41 -41.75 6.57
CA LEU A 66 -44.62 -41.21 7.22
C LEU A 66 -44.94 -41.91 8.56
N GLU A 67 -44.69 -43.21 8.67
CA GLU A 67 -44.85 -43.97 9.93
C GLU A 67 -43.84 -43.55 11.00
N GLN A 68 -42.61 -43.21 10.58
CA GLN A 68 -41.57 -42.75 11.49
C GLN A 68 -41.83 -41.32 11.96
N ASP A 69 -42.22 -40.43 11.05
CA ASP A 69 -42.56 -39.05 11.36
C ASP A 69 -43.53 -38.48 10.31
N SER A 70 -44.70 -38.03 10.78
CA SER A 70 -45.73 -37.44 9.93
C SER A 70 -45.32 -36.08 9.35
N SER A 71 -44.36 -35.38 9.98
CA SER A 71 -43.90 -34.04 9.59
C SER A 71 -42.79 -34.06 8.52
N VAL A 72 -42.31 -35.25 8.11
CA VAL A 72 -41.18 -35.40 7.17
C VAL A 72 -41.34 -34.64 5.85
N TYR A 73 -42.56 -34.42 5.38
CA TYR A 73 -42.84 -33.70 4.13
C TYR A 73 -43.37 -32.27 4.33
N GLU A 74 -43.41 -31.76 5.56
CA GLU A 74 -43.89 -30.40 5.91
C GLU A 74 -42.80 -29.32 5.68
N TYR A 75 -42.22 -29.25 4.49
CA TYR A 75 -41.13 -28.30 4.19
C TYR A 75 -41.55 -26.83 4.24
N ASP A 76 -42.79 -26.51 3.84
CA ASP A 76 -43.29 -25.14 3.79
C ASP A 76 -43.40 -24.49 5.18
N SER A 77 -43.65 -25.27 6.25
CA SER A 77 -43.81 -24.73 7.60
C SER A 77 -42.50 -24.21 8.18
N VAL A 78 -41.36 -24.78 7.77
CA VAL A 78 -40.02 -24.45 8.28
C VAL A 78 -39.28 -23.46 7.36
N TYR A 79 -39.75 -23.29 6.11
CA TYR A 79 -39.13 -22.41 5.12
C TYR A 79 -39.02 -20.97 5.62
N ASP A 80 -40.13 -20.43 6.12
CA ASP A 80 -40.20 -19.09 6.69
C ASP A 80 -39.19 -18.90 7.85
N ASP A 81 -39.03 -19.91 8.68
CA ASP A 81 -38.15 -19.86 9.84
C ASP A 81 -36.66 -19.97 9.45
N ILE A 82 -36.33 -20.76 8.43
CA ILE A 82 -34.98 -20.84 7.86
C ILE A 82 -34.62 -19.51 7.23
N HIS A 83 -35.51 -18.93 6.42
CA HIS A 83 -35.26 -17.63 5.80
C HIS A 83 -35.14 -16.51 6.82
N LYS A 84 -35.99 -16.48 7.85
CA LYS A 84 -35.87 -15.52 8.97
C LYS A 84 -34.57 -15.73 9.76
N LYS A 85 -34.10 -16.96 9.96
CA LYS A 85 -32.81 -17.25 10.62
C LYS A 85 -31.62 -16.84 9.75
N ASP A 86 -31.70 -17.04 8.43
CA ASP A 86 -30.69 -16.58 7.48
C ASP A 86 -30.63 -15.05 7.42
N GLU A 87 -31.76 -14.35 7.49
CA GLU A 87 -31.81 -12.89 7.56
C GLU A 87 -31.30 -12.35 8.89
N ARG A 88 -31.56 -13.05 10.01
CA ARG A 88 -31.04 -12.68 11.33
C ARG A 88 -29.55 -13.00 11.51
N SER A 89 -29.05 -14.05 10.84
CA SER A 89 -27.64 -14.47 10.89
C SER A 89 -26.76 -13.76 9.87
N LYS A 90 -27.35 -13.25 8.78
CA LYS A 90 -26.71 -12.21 7.98
C LYS A 90 -26.52 -11.00 8.91
N PRO A 91 -25.29 -10.48 9.07
CA PRO A 91 -25.09 -9.30 9.89
C PRO A 91 -25.83 -8.13 9.24
N LEU A 92 -27.01 -7.79 9.78
CA LEU A 92 -27.82 -6.62 9.43
C LEU A 92 -27.12 -5.27 9.77
N ALA A 93 -25.80 -5.29 9.97
CA ALA A 93 -25.01 -4.21 10.52
C ALA A 93 -24.12 -3.50 9.48
N HIS A 94 -24.44 -3.52 8.18
CA HIS A 94 -23.50 -3.07 7.14
C HIS A 94 -24.01 -2.08 6.07
N SER A 95 -25.22 -1.54 6.15
CA SER A 95 -25.68 -0.49 5.21
C SER A 95 -25.62 0.93 5.77
N ASP A 96 -26.03 1.15 7.02
CA ASP A 96 -26.40 2.52 7.43
C ASP A 96 -25.24 3.33 8.03
N ASN A 97 -24.17 2.67 8.50
CA ASN A 97 -22.98 3.32 9.07
C ASN A 97 -21.73 3.20 8.20
N ARG A 98 -21.86 2.66 6.98
CA ARG A 98 -20.71 2.44 6.11
C ARG A 98 -20.31 3.74 5.44
N LYS A 99 -19.48 4.53 6.14
CA LYS A 99 -18.82 5.69 5.53
C LYS A 99 -18.11 5.23 4.25
N PRO A 100 -18.27 5.97 3.14
CA PRO A 100 -17.63 5.63 1.88
C PRO A 100 -16.12 5.68 2.04
N LYS A 101 -15.44 4.67 1.50
CA LYS A 101 -14.01 4.39 1.74
C LYS A 101 -13.08 5.55 1.40
N TYR A 102 -13.47 6.42 0.46
CA TYR A 102 -12.56 7.42 -0.14
C TYR A 102 -13.00 8.88 0.03
N ILE A 103 -14.21 9.17 0.51
CA ILE A 103 -14.69 10.56 0.52
C ILE A 103 -13.83 11.43 1.45
N SER A 104 -13.40 10.91 2.60
CA SER A 104 -12.51 11.65 3.50
C SER A 104 -11.19 12.03 2.83
N GLN A 105 -10.57 11.09 2.11
CA GLN A 105 -9.32 11.33 1.40
C GLN A 105 -9.49 12.34 0.25
N LEU A 106 -10.64 12.29 -0.45
CA LEU A 106 -10.95 13.26 -1.50
C LEU A 106 -11.14 14.66 -0.92
N LEU A 107 -11.85 14.80 0.20
CA LEU A 107 -12.02 16.09 0.88
C LEU A 107 -10.66 16.66 1.33
N HIS A 108 -9.82 15.82 1.95
CA HIS A 108 -8.46 16.21 2.34
C HIS A 108 -7.63 16.68 1.13
N ALA A 109 -7.63 15.93 0.03
CA ALA A 109 -6.90 16.31 -1.17
C ALA A 109 -7.40 17.62 -1.82
N VAL A 110 -8.71 17.89 -1.71
CA VAL A 110 -9.30 19.15 -2.15
C VAL A 110 -8.82 20.30 -1.26
N GLU A 111 -8.80 20.12 0.06
CA GLU A 111 -8.28 21.11 1.02
C GLU A 111 -6.79 21.39 0.80
N GLU A 112 -5.96 20.36 0.61
CA GLU A 112 -4.54 20.51 0.29
C GLU A 112 -4.33 21.30 -1.00
N ARG A 113 -5.13 21.04 -2.04
CA ARG A 113 -5.05 21.76 -3.31
C ARG A 113 -5.42 23.23 -3.15
N LYS A 114 -6.44 23.54 -2.34
CA LYS A 114 -6.84 24.92 -2.03
C LYS A 114 -5.70 25.65 -1.32
N LYS A 115 -5.13 25.07 -0.27
CA LYS A 115 -3.97 25.62 0.46
C LYS A 115 -2.76 25.84 -0.47
N GLU A 116 -2.48 24.91 -1.37
CA GLU A 116 -1.41 25.05 -2.37
C GLU A 116 -1.69 26.18 -3.37
N GLN A 117 -2.93 26.32 -3.84
CA GLN A 117 -3.33 27.40 -4.73
C GLN A 117 -3.17 28.77 -4.05
N GLU A 118 -3.65 28.90 -2.81
CA GLU A 118 -3.48 30.12 -2.00
C GLU A 118 -1.99 30.46 -1.84
N ARG A 119 -1.14 29.48 -1.51
CA ARG A 119 0.33 29.69 -1.45
C ARG A 119 0.93 30.16 -2.78
N ARG A 120 0.39 29.74 -3.92
CA ARG A 120 0.86 30.21 -5.25
C ARG A 120 0.43 31.64 -5.52
N GLU A 121 -0.82 31.95 -5.25
CA GLU A 121 -1.37 33.30 -5.41
C GLU A 121 -0.64 34.27 -4.48
N GLU A 122 -0.36 33.89 -3.24
CA GLU A 122 0.41 34.70 -2.29
C GLU A 122 1.83 34.97 -2.76
N ARG A 123 2.55 33.94 -3.25
CA ARG A 123 3.89 34.13 -3.82
C ARG A 123 3.86 35.05 -5.04
N LYS A 124 2.82 34.95 -5.85
CA LYS A 124 2.62 35.83 -7.01
C LYS A 124 2.41 37.28 -6.55
N ILE A 125 1.51 37.52 -5.59
CA ILE A 125 1.24 38.84 -5.04
C ILE A 125 2.47 39.44 -4.35
N GLN A 126 3.23 38.63 -3.60
CA GLN A 126 4.48 39.10 -2.98
C GLN A 126 5.49 39.53 -4.03
N LYS A 127 5.67 38.74 -5.09
CA LYS A 127 6.56 39.09 -6.18
C LYS A 127 6.13 40.38 -6.90
N GLU A 128 4.83 40.54 -7.18
CA GLU A 128 4.28 41.77 -7.77
C GLU A 128 4.52 42.98 -6.84
N ARG A 129 4.28 42.83 -5.53
CA ARG A 129 4.53 43.89 -4.54
C ARG A 129 6.00 44.22 -4.36
N GLU A 130 6.91 43.25 -4.45
CA GLU A 130 8.34 43.52 -4.39
C GLU A 130 8.77 44.35 -5.61
N THR A 131 8.28 44.00 -6.80
CA THR A 131 8.56 44.77 -8.03
C THR A 131 7.95 46.16 -8.04
N GLU A 132 6.74 46.34 -7.50
CA GLU A 132 6.11 47.67 -7.35
C GLU A 132 6.72 48.46 -6.20
N GLY A 133 7.05 47.79 -5.09
CA GLY A 133 7.67 48.37 -3.91
C GLY A 133 9.04 48.95 -4.20
N GLU A 134 9.78 48.40 -5.16
CA GLU A 134 11.01 49.01 -5.69
C GLU A 134 10.80 50.42 -6.24
N GLN A 135 9.62 50.73 -6.78
CA GLN A 135 9.28 52.03 -7.35
C GLN A 135 8.77 53.03 -6.31
N PHE A 136 8.37 52.55 -5.11
CA PHE A 136 7.77 53.36 -4.05
C PHE A 136 8.52 53.28 -2.71
N LYS A 137 9.81 52.92 -2.72
CA LYS A 137 10.65 52.84 -1.51
C LYS A 137 10.69 54.14 -0.70
N ASP A 138 10.57 55.28 -1.39
CA ASP A 138 10.63 56.61 -0.77
C ASP A 138 9.31 57.03 -0.10
N LYS A 139 8.24 56.22 -0.22
CA LYS A 139 6.93 56.50 0.38
C LYS A 139 6.69 55.61 1.60
N GLU A 140 5.92 56.13 2.55
CA GLU A 140 5.55 55.39 3.75
C GLU A 140 4.62 54.21 3.42
N ALA A 141 4.96 53.02 3.91
CA ALA A 141 4.18 51.79 3.68
C ALA A 141 3.20 51.54 4.84
N PHE A 142 1.91 51.70 4.58
CA PHE A 142 0.87 51.45 5.59
C PHE A 142 0.30 50.04 5.44
N VAL A 143 0.46 49.24 6.49
CA VAL A 143 -0.09 47.89 6.59
C VAL A 143 -1.40 47.89 7.37
N THR A 144 -2.49 47.42 6.75
CA THR A 144 -3.81 47.24 7.39
C THR A 144 -3.78 46.12 8.45
N SER A 145 -4.63 46.22 9.48
CA SER A 145 -4.72 45.22 10.56
C SER A 145 -4.95 43.79 10.03
N ALA A 146 -5.82 43.64 9.03
CA ALA A 146 -6.08 42.36 8.37
C ALA A 146 -4.83 41.76 7.70
N TYR A 147 -3.97 42.59 7.09
CA TYR A 147 -2.73 42.10 6.49
C TYR A 147 -1.70 41.69 7.56
N ARG A 148 -1.64 42.39 8.71
CA ARG A 148 -0.80 41.96 9.85
C ARG A 148 -1.23 40.60 10.36
N GLN A 149 -2.53 40.38 10.50
CA GLN A 149 -3.09 39.08 10.91
C GLN A 149 -2.73 37.96 9.93
N LYS A 150 -2.90 38.19 8.61
CA LYS A 150 -2.47 37.21 7.59
C LYS A 150 -0.96 36.93 7.62
N LEU A 151 -0.14 37.94 7.90
CA LEU A 151 1.31 37.75 8.00
C LEU A 151 1.68 36.84 9.18
N LEU A 152 1.01 37.04 10.32
CA LEU A 152 1.17 36.22 11.53
C LEU A 152 0.65 34.80 11.31
N GLU A 153 -0.51 34.64 10.68
CA GLU A 153 -1.09 33.35 10.31
C GLU A 153 -0.10 32.55 9.44
N ARG A 154 0.44 33.18 8.39
CA ARG A 154 1.46 32.55 7.52
C ARG A 154 2.72 32.15 8.28
N GLN A 155 3.19 32.99 9.20
CA GLN A 155 4.35 32.68 10.03
C GLN A 155 4.06 31.49 10.96
N ALA A 156 2.90 31.48 11.62
CA ALA A 156 2.47 30.40 12.49
C ALA A 156 2.31 29.08 11.71
N GLU A 157 1.73 29.10 10.52
CA GLU A 157 1.61 27.92 9.66
C GLU A 157 2.98 27.40 9.21
N ALA A 158 3.90 28.28 8.84
CA ALA A 158 5.25 27.89 8.45
C ALA A 158 6.04 27.29 9.64
N GLU A 159 5.85 27.83 10.85
CA GLU A 159 6.44 27.27 12.07
C GLU A 159 5.82 25.93 12.44
N ALA A 160 4.50 25.77 12.31
CA ALA A 160 3.81 24.50 12.54
C ALA A 160 4.30 23.43 11.57
N GLN A 161 4.33 23.73 10.26
CA GLN A 161 4.88 22.83 9.24
C GLN A 161 6.35 22.49 9.51
N ARG A 162 7.15 23.45 9.98
CA ARG A 162 8.55 23.20 10.33
C ARG A 162 8.67 22.26 11.54
N LYS A 163 7.81 22.43 12.55
CA LYS A 163 7.77 21.54 13.72
C LYS A 163 7.33 20.13 13.33
N GLU A 164 6.26 20.00 12.56
CA GLU A 164 5.78 18.72 12.04
C GLU A 164 6.85 18.04 11.19
N ALA A 165 7.48 18.75 10.25
CA ALA A 165 8.56 18.20 9.43
C ALA A 165 9.77 17.76 10.26
N ALA A 166 10.08 18.47 11.35
CA ALA A 166 11.15 18.08 12.26
C ALA A 166 10.80 16.80 13.04
N LEU A 167 9.55 16.67 13.51
CA LEU A 167 9.05 15.46 14.17
C LEU A 167 9.01 14.27 13.21
N GLU A 168 8.47 14.46 12.00
CA GLU A 168 8.46 13.43 10.96
C GLU A 168 9.88 13.01 10.58
N ALA A 169 10.81 13.97 10.40
CA ALA A 169 12.20 13.65 10.12
C ALA A 169 12.88 12.90 11.27
N ALA A 170 12.51 13.20 12.52
CA ALA A 170 12.99 12.48 13.69
C ALA A 170 12.35 11.09 13.84
N LEU A 171 11.12 10.88 13.36
CA LEU A 171 10.42 9.60 13.40
C LEU A 171 10.59 8.75 12.13
N ASP A 172 11.27 9.29 11.12
CA ASP A 172 11.54 8.61 9.86
C ASP A 172 12.52 7.46 10.06
N VAL A 173 11.96 6.25 10.07
CA VAL A 173 12.67 4.97 10.20
C VAL A 173 13.81 4.82 9.18
N LYS A 174 13.71 5.43 7.99
CA LYS A 174 14.78 5.32 6.97
C LYS A 174 16.02 6.13 7.29
N LYS A 175 15.88 7.20 8.09
CA LYS A 175 16.98 8.08 8.49
C LYS A 175 17.65 7.63 9.80
N GLN A 176 16.93 6.86 10.61
CA GLN A 176 17.44 6.33 11.86
C GLN A 176 18.21 5.02 11.66
N LYS A 177 19.22 4.78 12.51
CA LYS A 177 19.96 3.51 12.54
C LYS A 177 19.16 2.39 13.23
N ASP A 178 18.33 2.76 14.20
CA ASP A 178 17.57 1.84 15.06
C ASP A 178 16.09 2.23 15.11
N LEU A 179 15.21 1.24 15.28
CA LEU A 179 13.74 1.40 15.31
C LEU A 179 13.19 1.94 16.65
N SER A 180 14.07 2.34 17.58
CA SER A 180 13.69 2.77 18.93
C SER A 180 12.76 3.99 18.94
N GLY A 181 12.93 4.92 17.99
CA GLY A 181 12.06 6.09 17.84
C GLY A 181 10.61 5.71 17.50
N PHE A 182 10.43 4.73 16.63
CA PHE A 182 9.11 4.18 16.28
C PHE A 182 8.46 3.50 17.48
N TYR A 183 9.19 2.65 18.21
CA TYR A 183 8.65 1.96 19.37
C TYR A 183 8.28 2.91 20.51
N ARG A 184 9.10 3.95 20.76
CA ARG A 184 8.76 5.01 21.72
C ARG A 184 7.45 5.71 21.33
N HIS A 185 7.30 6.10 20.07
CA HIS A 185 6.08 6.76 19.60
C HIS A 185 4.85 5.85 19.68
N LEU A 186 4.99 4.57 19.32
CA LEU A 186 3.92 3.57 19.43
C LEU A 186 3.50 3.34 20.89
N LEU A 187 4.47 3.28 21.81
CA LEU A 187 4.21 3.21 23.25
C LEU A 187 3.47 4.47 23.71
N SER A 188 3.98 5.67 23.42
CA SER A 188 3.31 6.93 23.76
C SER A 188 1.87 7.01 23.25
N GLN A 189 1.56 6.44 22.09
CA GLN A 189 0.19 6.36 21.57
C GLN A 189 -0.70 5.34 22.29
N THR A 190 -0.14 4.20 22.70
CA THR A 190 -0.91 3.05 23.23
C THR A 190 -1.09 3.10 24.74
N VAL A 191 -0.06 3.52 25.48
CA VAL A 191 -0.12 3.68 26.94
C VAL A 191 -0.38 5.13 27.37
N GLY A 192 -0.35 6.08 26.42
CA GLY A 192 -0.36 7.51 26.73
C GLY A 192 1.02 7.97 27.20
N GLU A 193 1.40 9.21 26.89
CA GLU A 193 2.51 9.83 27.63
C GLU A 193 2.12 9.83 29.10
N ASP A 194 2.92 9.16 29.93
CA ASP A 194 2.82 9.27 31.37
C ASP A 194 2.72 10.76 31.70
N ARG A 195 1.60 11.15 32.29
CA ARG A 195 1.44 12.48 32.89
C ARG A 195 2.50 12.54 33.98
N GLU A 196 3.68 13.05 33.63
CA GLU A 196 4.72 13.40 34.59
C GLU A 196 4.03 14.17 35.73
N PRO A 197 4.02 13.65 36.98
CA PRO A 197 3.54 14.44 38.08
C PRO A 197 4.41 15.69 38.12
N ALA A 198 3.77 16.86 38.10
CA ALA A 198 4.44 18.15 38.21
C ALA A 198 5.43 18.08 39.38
N ALA A 199 6.72 17.95 39.07
CA ALA A 199 7.77 17.99 40.06
C ALA A 199 7.91 19.46 40.45
N ASP A 200 7.23 19.80 41.54
CA ASP A 200 7.31 21.08 42.22
C ASP A 200 8.76 21.52 42.44
N ALA A 201 8.97 22.80 42.21
CA ALA A 201 10.21 23.51 42.49
C ALA A 201 10.69 23.26 43.92
N THR A 202 11.91 22.75 44.06
CA THR A 202 12.73 22.97 45.26
C THR A 202 14.14 23.42 44.84
N PRO A 203 14.57 24.64 45.19
CA PRO A 203 15.93 25.11 45.00
C PRO A 203 16.73 24.87 46.29
N ALA A 204 17.69 23.94 46.29
CA ALA A 204 18.63 23.83 47.41
C ALA A 204 20.00 23.26 47.02
N SER A 205 20.96 24.18 47.03
CA SER A 205 22.29 24.05 47.63
C SER A 205 23.44 23.46 46.80
N GLN A 206 24.42 24.33 46.61
CA GLN A 206 25.74 24.15 46.00
C GLN A 206 26.65 23.27 46.86
N ARG A 207 27.50 22.45 46.23
CA ARG A 207 28.89 22.17 46.66
C ARG A 207 29.74 21.65 45.47
N PRO A 208 30.97 22.13 45.27
CA PRO A 208 31.84 21.74 44.15
C PRO A 208 32.87 20.65 44.53
N SER A 209 33.17 19.77 43.54
CA SER A 209 34.46 19.12 43.16
C SER A 209 35.31 18.37 44.24
N PRO A 210 36.04 17.26 43.93
CA PRO A 210 37.20 17.32 43.02
C PRO A 210 37.50 16.06 42.16
N CYS A 211 38.52 16.24 41.31
CA CYS A 211 39.09 15.33 40.32
C CYS A 211 40.31 14.54 40.88
N GLY A 212 40.44 13.26 40.47
CA GLY A 212 41.68 12.45 40.29
C GLY A 212 42.34 11.79 41.53
N PRO A 213 43.39 10.93 41.40
CA PRO A 213 43.93 10.25 40.20
C PRO A 213 44.52 8.79 40.39
N ALA A 214 44.86 8.14 39.27
CA ALA A 214 46.08 7.34 38.94
C ALA A 214 46.42 5.90 39.46
N HIS A 215 47.08 5.18 38.52
CA HIS A 215 48.01 4.02 38.59
C HIS A 215 47.41 2.59 38.61
N SER A 216 47.88 1.57 37.86
CA SER A 216 49.15 1.32 37.13
C SER A 216 48.93 0.14 36.13
N GLN A 217 49.33 0.30 34.86
CA GLN A 217 50.47 -0.35 34.19
C GLN A 217 50.51 -1.90 34.19
N SER A 218 50.47 -2.50 32.99
CA SER A 218 51.51 -3.44 32.58
C SER A 218 51.78 -3.31 31.07
N ASP A 219 53.06 -3.16 30.77
CA ASP A 219 53.70 -2.87 29.50
C ASP A 219 54.05 -4.12 28.67
N GLY A 220 54.26 -3.89 27.37
CA GLY A 220 55.17 -4.66 26.50
C GLY A 220 54.47 -5.43 25.37
N LYS A 221 54.89 -5.41 24.10
CA LYS A 221 56.01 -4.80 23.35
C LYS A 221 55.59 -4.86 21.86
N ALA A 222 55.66 -3.75 21.13
CA ALA A 222 56.68 -3.41 20.11
C ALA A 222 56.64 -4.15 18.74
N LYS A 223 56.24 -3.35 17.73
CA LYS A 223 56.74 -3.21 16.34
C LYS A 223 56.73 -4.40 15.37
N GLN A 224 56.08 -4.19 14.21
CA GLN A 224 56.81 -4.00 12.94
C GLN A 224 55.95 -3.38 11.83
N ASP A 225 56.59 -2.48 11.09
CA ASP A 225 56.19 -1.88 9.82
C ASP A 225 55.88 -2.93 8.73
N ARG A 226 54.89 -2.64 7.86
CA ARG A 226 55.04 -2.48 6.41
C ARG A 226 53.67 -2.39 5.71
N ARG A 227 53.49 -1.33 4.91
CA ARG A 227 52.44 -1.14 3.88
C ARG A 227 53.09 -1.43 2.51
N PRO A 228 52.34 -1.33 1.39
CA PRO A 228 51.36 -2.25 0.80
C PRO A 228 51.93 -3.03 -0.40
N GLU A 229 51.28 -4.10 -0.85
CA GLU A 229 51.51 -4.65 -2.20
C GLU A 229 50.19 -4.80 -2.95
N ALA A 230 50.20 -4.27 -4.17
CA ALA A 230 49.13 -4.34 -5.15
C ALA A 230 49.69 -5.07 -6.37
N CYS A 231 49.06 -6.18 -6.78
CA CYS A 231 49.23 -6.78 -8.11
C CYS A 231 48.13 -7.86 -8.25
N SER A 232 47.03 -7.53 -8.93
CA SER A 232 46.79 -7.85 -10.35
C SER A 232 46.58 -9.35 -10.63
N SER A 233 45.35 -9.71 -10.99
CA SER A 233 45.13 -10.76 -11.97
C SER A 233 43.85 -10.47 -12.76
N SER A 234 44.04 -10.41 -14.06
CA SER A 234 43.16 -9.98 -15.12
C SER A 234 42.09 -11.02 -15.50
N HIS A 235 40.89 -10.49 -15.78
CA HIS A 235 39.97 -10.84 -16.88
C HIS A 235 39.52 -12.30 -17.07
N SER A 236 38.22 -12.53 -16.82
CA SER A 236 37.39 -13.35 -17.71
C SER A 236 36.11 -12.59 -18.07
N LYS A 237 35.99 -12.26 -19.36
CA LYS A 237 34.80 -11.68 -19.98
C LYS A 237 33.69 -12.73 -19.98
N ARG A 238 32.56 -12.43 -19.32
CA ARG A 238 31.28 -13.04 -19.69
C ARG A 238 30.24 -11.93 -19.84
N GLN A 239 29.86 -11.66 -21.09
CA GLN A 239 28.77 -10.77 -21.42
C GLN A 239 27.47 -11.39 -20.92
N TYR A 240 26.85 -10.78 -19.92
CA TYR A 240 25.42 -10.89 -19.69
C TYR A 240 24.87 -9.47 -19.72
N ARG A 241 23.93 -9.22 -20.63
CA ARG A 241 23.17 -7.96 -20.67
C ARG A 241 22.32 -7.91 -19.41
N ASP A 242 22.83 -7.27 -18.37
CA ASP A 242 22.08 -7.03 -17.15
C ASP A 242 21.11 -5.88 -17.39
N ARG A 243 19.93 -6.23 -17.92
CA ARG A 243 18.78 -5.33 -18.05
C ARG A 243 18.13 -5.23 -16.67
N SER A 244 18.76 -4.48 -15.78
CA SER A 244 18.19 -4.10 -14.50
C SER A 244 16.95 -3.20 -14.72
N PRO A 245 15.83 -3.43 -14.02
CA PRO A 245 14.65 -2.59 -14.11
C PRO A 245 14.83 -1.37 -13.18
N SER A 246 15.91 -0.61 -13.38
CA SER A 246 15.94 0.73 -12.79
C SER A 246 15.07 1.60 -13.68
N CYS A 247 13.88 1.97 -13.19
CA CYS A 247 13.01 2.97 -13.79
C CYS A 247 13.85 4.17 -14.24
N LYS A 248 14.12 4.26 -15.56
CA LYS A 248 14.82 5.40 -16.19
C LYS A 248 14.04 6.71 -16.07
N PHE A 249 12.85 6.66 -15.47
CA PHE A 249 11.96 7.78 -15.26
C PHE A 249 12.35 8.62 -14.03
N ALA A 250 12.75 7.98 -12.93
CA ALA A 250 13.03 8.69 -11.67
C ALA A 250 14.34 9.51 -11.69
N LYS A 251 15.31 9.15 -12.55
CA LYS A 251 16.56 9.91 -12.73
C LYS A 251 16.46 11.05 -13.75
N ARG A 252 15.26 11.34 -14.28
CA ARG A 252 15.03 12.39 -15.29
C ARG A 252 14.23 13.60 -14.80
N SER A 253 13.83 13.64 -13.53
CA SER A 253 13.08 14.76 -12.95
C SER A 253 13.93 15.58 -11.96
N SER A 254 15.15 15.94 -12.38
CA SER A 254 15.96 16.93 -11.69
C SER A 254 15.68 18.32 -12.28
N ASP A 255 15.80 19.40 -11.51
CA ASP A 255 15.66 20.76 -12.06
C ASP A 255 16.61 21.04 -13.23
N GLN A 256 17.76 20.35 -13.26
CA GLN A 256 18.72 20.42 -14.35
C GLN A 256 18.19 19.81 -15.66
N THR A 257 17.44 18.70 -15.59
CA THR A 257 16.83 18.07 -16.78
C THR A 257 15.64 18.86 -17.30
N VAL A 258 14.88 19.51 -16.41
CA VAL A 258 13.77 20.42 -16.80
C VAL A 258 14.33 21.68 -17.46
N SER A 259 15.38 22.27 -16.88
CA SER A 259 16.06 23.45 -17.44
C SER A 259 16.65 23.17 -18.83
N SER A 260 17.36 22.04 -18.99
CA SER A 260 17.91 21.64 -20.29
C SER A 260 16.81 21.36 -21.34
N ALA A 261 15.67 20.79 -20.93
CA ALA A 261 14.54 20.58 -21.84
C ALA A 261 13.93 21.92 -22.30
N ARG A 262 13.81 22.90 -21.41
CA ARG A 262 13.31 24.25 -21.72
C ARG A 262 14.24 24.98 -22.68
N GLU A 263 15.55 24.90 -22.48
CA GLU A 263 16.55 25.50 -23.36
C GLU A 263 16.48 24.89 -24.78
N ARG A 264 16.38 23.56 -24.88
CA ARG A 264 16.22 22.87 -26.17
C ARG A 264 14.91 23.20 -26.88
N PHE A 265 13.86 23.54 -26.13
CA PHE A 265 12.58 23.98 -26.70
C PHE A 265 12.71 25.39 -27.28
N LEU A 266 13.28 26.33 -26.51
CA LEU A 266 13.53 27.69 -26.97
C LEU A 266 14.47 27.73 -28.18
N ALA A 267 15.55 26.94 -28.18
CA ALA A 267 16.46 26.84 -29.32
C ALA A 267 15.73 26.37 -30.60
N ARG A 268 14.82 25.40 -30.48
CA ARG A 268 13.99 24.93 -31.62
C ARG A 268 12.99 25.99 -32.08
N GLN A 269 12.41 26.75 -31.15
CA GLN A 269 11.51 27.84 -31.49
C GLN A 269 12.26 28.94 -32.26
N MET A 270 13.46 29.31 -31.80
CA MET A 270 14.31 30.30 -32.45
C MET A 270 14.80 29.82 -33.82
N ALA A 271 15.18 28.56 -33.97
CA ALA A 271 15.57 27.99 -35.26
C ALA A 271 14.41 27.97 -36.26
N ARG A 272 13.18 27.70 -35.80
CA ARG A 272 11.97 27.74 -36.64
C ARG A 272 11.59 29.16 -37.02
N SER A 273 11.71 30.13 -36.11
CA SER A 273 11.42 31.53 -36.41
C SER A 273 12.50 32.17 -37.29
N SER A 274 13.77 31.78 -37.12
CA SER A 274 14.85 32.22 -38.01
C SER A 274 14.74 31.60 -39.39
N SER A 275 14.43 30.30 -39.52
CA SER A 275 14.25 29.68 -40.85
C SER A 275 13.00 30.19 -41.58
N ALA A 276 11.94 30.56 -40.84
CA ALA A 276 10.75 31.18 -41.42
C ALA A 276 11.02 32.62 -41.90
N LYS A 277 11.91 33.37 -41.22
CA LYS A 277 12.31 34.72 -41.65
C LYS A 277 13.24 34.71 -42.87
N THR A 278 14.16 33.75 -42.98
CA THR A 278 15.08 33.66 -44.13
C THR A 278 14.42 33.23 -45.44
N TYR A 279 13.17 32.76 -45.41
CA TYR A 279 12.43 32.37 -46.62
C TYR A 279 11.66 33.56 -47.25
N ILE A 280 11.41 34.63 -46.50
CA ILE A 280 10.61 35.77 -46.98
C ILE A 280 11.48 36.81 -47.71
N GLU A 281 12.78 36.89 -47.44
CA GLU A 281 13.69 37.88 -48.06
C GLU A 281 14.36 37.39 -49.37
N LYS A 282 13.89 36.30 -49.99
CA LYS A 282 14.47 35.76 -51.24
C LYS A 282 13.61 35.93 -52.50
N GLU A 283 12.51 36.67 -52.41
CA GLU A 283 11.61 36.96 -53.52
C GLU A 283 11.48 38.49 -53.68
N GLU A 284 12.59 39.18 -53.90
CA GLU A 284 12.64 40.55 -54.43
C GLU A 284 14.09 40.85 -54.86
N ASP A 285 14.46 40.37 -56.04
CA ASP A 285 15.52 40.89 -56.92
C ASP A 285 15.31 40.37 -58.36
#